data_AF-A0A447THV1-F1
#
_entry.id   AF-A0A447THV1-F1
#
_cell.length_a   1.000
_cell.length_b   1.000
_cell.length_c   1.000
_cell.angle_alpha   90.00
_cell.angle_beta   90.00
_cell.angle_gamma   90.00
#
_symmetry.space_group_name_H-M   'P 1'
#
loop_
_entity.id
_entity.type
_entity.pdbx_description
1 polymer ?
#
loop_
_entity_poly.entity_id
_entity_poly.type
_entity_poly.pdbx_seq_one_letter_code
_entity_poly.pdbx_strand_id
1 'polypeptide(L)'
;MRGLSLNDAVKKMRGKPGSKVTLTIARKNEAKPLVFTLARAVIKTKSVKYRMLESGYGYVRIAQFQEHTAEDLAAGLQKLYQENKQPLKGLVLDLRDDPGGLLNGAVGVAAAFLPKDKLVVYTEGRTPDAKMRLTATLQNYARQNGSDPLAKLPVAVRSVPLAVLVNGGSASASEIVAGALQDHKRAVLVGTQTFGKGSVQSILPLGSQGGIKLTTARYFTPSGRSIQAKGITPDVVAEDATLTAADQALRVREADLENHLANPNGDDKPAKTAKPAAKPAQPPRRHRSGGQGQGAGRAGRARRTADAEPEERLPAVPGAERAQGAADPAEKRELIPPVPDTMPPGPPGGIFHAGGLTFRNTMPRQS
;
A
#
# COMPACT_ATOMS: atom_id res chain seq x y z
N MET A 1 22.46 -5.32 20.74
CA MET A 1 21.50 -4.26 20.36
C MET A 1 20.48 -3.95 21.46
N ARG A 2 20.81 -4.24 22.73
CA ARG A 2 19.91 -4.01 23.86
C ARG A 2 19.99 -2.52 24.25
N GLY A 3 18.86 -1.87 24.48
CA GLY A 3 18.80 -0.45 24.87
C GLY A 3 18.91 0.57 23.73
N LEU A 4 19.01 0.13 22.47
CA LEU A 4 18.92 1.03 21.31
C LEU A 4 17.46 1.24 20.89
N SER A 5 17.16 2.39 20.30
CA SER A 5 15.92 2.56 19.55
C SER A 5 15.91 1.59 18.35
N LEU A 6 14.71 1.24 17.85
CA LEU A 6 14.58 0.37 16.68
C LEU A 6 15.37 0.92 15.48
N ASN A 7 15.32 2.23 15.27
CA ASN A 7 16.01 2.89 14.17
C ASN A 7 17.54 2.78 14.31
N ASP A 8 18.09 2.93 15.51
CA ASP A 8 19.53 2.84 15.74
C ASP A 8 20.03 1.40 15.63
N ALA A 9 19.23 0.43 16.08
CA ALA A 9 19.50 -0.98 15.84
C ALA A 9 19.53 -1.30 14.34
N VAL A 10 18.55 -0.81 13.57
CA VAL A 10 18.49 -0.98 12.11
C VAL A 10 19.68 -0.32 11.41
N LYS A 11 20.07 0.89 11.81
CA LYS A 11 21.26 1.57 11.26
C LYS A 11 22.53 0.75 11.44
N LYS A 12 22.74 0.15 12.62
CA LYS A 12 23.89 -0.74 12.88
C LYS A 12 23.81 -2.08 12.12
N MET A 13 22.60 -2.59 11.89
CA MET A 13 22.39 -3.81 11.09
C MET A 13 22.61 -3.59 9.61
N ARG A 14 22.31 -2.39 9.08
CA ARG A 14 22.55 -2.03 7.68
C ARG A 14 24.04 -1.80 7.41
N GLY A 15 24.42 -1.89 6.15
CA GLY A 15 25.82 -1.76 5.69
C GLY A 15 25.96 -2.24 4.24
N LYS A 16 27.15 -2.09 3.68
CA LYS A 16 27.44 -2.46 2.28
C LYS A 16 27.07 -3.93 2.03
N PRO A 17 26.38 -4.27 0.92
CA PRO A 17 26.18 -5.66 0.52
C PRO A 17 27.51 -6.44 0.51
N GLY A 18 27.49 -7.69 0.97
CA GLY A 18 28.66 -8.55 1.16
C GLY A 18 29.40 -8.38 2.49
N SER A 19 29.23 -7.26 3.20
CA SER A 19 29.86 -7.07 4.52
C SER A 19 29.21 -7.96 5.59
N LYS A 20 29.98 -8.36 6.61
CA LYS A 20 29.48 -9.21 7.70
C LYS A 20 28.89 -8.38 8.85
N VAL A 21 27.87 -8.92 9.51
CA VAL A 21 27.33 -8.42 10.78
C VAL A 21 27.17 -9.58 11.75
N THR A 22 27.66 -9.41 12.98
CA THR A 22 27.51 -10.42 14.03
C THR A 22 26.34 -10.02 14.93
N LEU A 23 25.33 -10.90 15.02
CA LEU A 23 24.16 -10.74 15.87
C LEU A 23 24.23 -11.73 17.03
N THR A 24 24.11 -11.22 18.24
CA THR A 24 23.91 -12.03 19.44
C THR A 24 22.42 -12.02 19.80
N ILE A 25 21.77 -13.17 19.73
CA ILE A 25 20.33 -13.36 19.91
C ILE A 25 20.09 -14.17 21.20
N ALA A 26 19.31 -13.60 22.13
CA ALA A 26 18.76 -14.35 23.25
C ALA A 26 17.42 -14.96 22.85
N ARG A 27 17.21 -16.25 23.09
CA ARG A 27 15.97 -16.98 22.75
C ARG A 27 15.37 -17.59 24.02
N LYS A 28 14.05 -17.56 24.16
CA LYS A 28 13.31 -17.95 25.40
C LYS A 28 13.62 -19.36 25.90
N ASN A 29 14.01 -20.28 25.02
CA ASN A 29 14.29 -21.69 25.35
C ASN A 29 15.79 -22.03 25.31
N GLU A 30 16.66 -21.03 25.24
CA GLU A 30 18.11 -21.22 25.19
C GLU A 30 18.76 -20.52 26.38
N ALA A 31 19.54 -21.27 27.17
CA ALA A 31 20.19 -20.75 28.36
C ALA A 31 21.34 -19.78 28.03
N LYS A 32 21.94 -19.88 26.82
CA LYS A 32 23.05 -19.03 26.37
C LYS A 32 22.66 -18.24 25.12
N PRO A 33 23.12 -16.99 24.96
CA PRO A 33 22.88 -16.23 23.74
C PRO A 33 23.53 -16.91 22.52
N LEU A 34 22.77 -17.01 21.43
CA LEU A 34 23.21 -17.56 20.16
C LEU A 34 23.93 -16.46 19.35
N VAL A 35 25.06 -16.79 18.75
CA VAL A 35 25.85 -15.85 17.93
C VAL A 35 25.74 -16.25 16.47
N PHE A 36 25.27 -15.32 15.63
CA PHE A 36 25.13 -15.50 14.20
C PHE A 36 25.96 -14.47 13.45
N THR A 37 26.84 -14.92 12.56
CA THR A 37 27.53 -14.04 11.61
C THR A 37 26.79 -14.09 10.29
N LEU A 38 26.15 -12.98 9.91
CA LEU A 38 25.36 -12.86 8.70
C LEU A 38 26.11 -12.02 7.67
N ALA A 39 26.08 -12.42 6.40
CA ALA A 39 26.49 -11.55 5.31
C ALA A 39 25.30 -10.65 4.95
N ARG A 40 25.52 -9.33 4.90
CA ARG A 40 24.52 -8.37 4.44
C ARG A 40 24.28 -8.61 2.96
N ALA A 41 23.02 -8.75 2.56
CA ALA A 41 22.63 -8.90 1.16
C ALA A 41 21.58 -7.83 0.82
N VAL A 42 21.49 -7.51 -0.47
CA VAL A 42 20.28 -6.83 -0.98
C VAL A 42 19.16 -7.86 -0.90
N ILE A 43 18.29 -7.74 0.10
CA ILE A 43 17.15 -8.64 0.22
C ILE A 43 16.12 -8.23 -0.83
N LYS A 44 16.01 -9.04 -1.88
CA LYS A 44 14.85 -9.01 -2.78
C LYS A 44 13.78 -9.93 -2.19
N THR A 45 12.88 -9.38 -1.38
CA THR A 45 11.70 -10.14 -0.96
C THR A 45 10.78 -10.29 -2.17
N LYS A 46 10.47 -11.53 -2.57
CA LYS A 46 9.49 -11.77 -3.64
C LYS A 46 8.15 -11.22 -3.19
N SER A 47 7.73 -10.12 -3.82
CA SER A 47 6.49 -9.41 -3.51
C SER A 47 5.26 -10.25 -3.89
N VAL A 48 5.39 -11.05 -4.95
CA VAL A 48 4.34 -11.92 -5.47
C VAL A 48 4.73 -13.40 -5.29
N LYS A 49 3.79 -14.19 -4.78
CA LYS A 49 3.85 -15.65 -4.75
C LYS A 49 2.64 -16.19 -5.49
N TYR A 50 2.79 -17.28 -6.24
CA TYR A 50 1.68 -17.90 -6.95
C TYR A 50 1.78 -19.41 -6.90
N ARG A 51 0.64 -20.08 -7.03
CA ARG A 51 0.52 -21.54 -7.16
C ARG A 51 -0.85 -21.90 -7.72
N MET A 52 -0.96 -23.09 -8.30
CA MET A 52 -2.28 -23.70 -8.52
C MET A 52 -2.86 -24.14 -7.17
N LEU A 53 -4.15 -23.89 -6.95
CA LEU A 53 -4.89 -24.44 -5.81
C LEU A 53 -5.32 -25.87 -6.12
N GLU A 54 -5.91 -26.03 -7.30
CA GLU A 54 -6.36 -27.28 -7.91
C GLU A 54 -6.50 -27.04 -9.43
N SER A 55 -6.88 -28.07 -10.19
CA SER A 55 -7.03 -27.92 -11.64
C SER A 55 -8.07 -26.84 -12.00
N GLY A 56 -7.65 -25.84 -12.77
CA GLY A 56 -8.47 -24.70 -13.16
C GLY A 56 -8.47 -23.51 -12.20
N TYR A 57 -7.87 -23.60 -11.00
CA TYR A 57 -7.92 -22.51 -10.02
C TYR A 57 -6.53 -22.03 -9.63
N GLY A 58 -6.22 -20.78 -10.00
CA GLY A 58 -4.95 -20.14 -9.67
C GLY A 58 -5.05 -19.33 -8.38
N TYR A 59 -3.95 -19.27 -7.64
CA TYR A 59 -3.79 -18.43 -6.47
C TYR A 59 -2.57 -17.54 -6.63
N VAL A 60 -2.72 -16.25 -6.35
CA VAL A 60 -1.66 -15.27 -6.32
C VAL A 60 -1.76 -14.48 -5.02
N ARG A 61 -0.65 -14.38 -4.30
CA ARG A 61 -0.52 -13.56 -3.09
C ARG A 61 0.43 -12.41 -3.36
N ILE A 62 0.00 -11.20 -3.00
CA ILE A 62 0.87 -10.03 -2.92
C ILE A 62 1.12 -9.77 -1.43
N ALA A 63 2.39 -9.81 -1.03
CA ALA A 63 2.78 -9.60 0.35
C ALA A 63 3.07 -8.12 0.67
N GLN A 64 3.46 -7.36 -0.36
CA GLN A 64 3.70 -5.92 -0.29
C GLN A 64 3.83 -5.34 -1.71
N PHE A 65 3.31 -4.13 -1.93
CA PHE A 65 3.47 -3.43 -3.22
C PHE A 65 4.86 -2.79 -3.34
N GLN A 66 5.67 -3.33 -4.25
CA GLN A 66 7.03 -2.89 -4.56
C GLN A 66 7.14 -2.45 -6.02
N GLU A 67 8.35 -2.04 -6.42
CA GLU A 67 8.60 -1.47 -7.75
C GLU A 67 8.25 -2.43 -8.90
N HIS A 68 8.45 -3.74 -8.71
CA HIS A 68 8.25 -4.77 -9.74
C HIS A 68 7.00 -5.62 -9.55
N THR A 69 6.06 -5.21 -8.68
CA THR A 69 4.91 -6.05 -8.34
C THR A 69 4.00 -6.32 -9.54
N ALA A 70 3.84 -5.37 -10.47
CA ALA A 70 3.03 -5.57 -11.67
C ALA A 70 3.68 -6.58 -12.64
N GLU A 71 5.00 -6.48 -12.84
CA GLU A 71 5.80 -7.41 -13.62
C GLU A 71 5.77 -8.83 -13.02
N ASP A 72 5.99 -8.93 -11.71
CA ASP A 72 6.00 -10.20 -10.99
C ASP A 72 4.63 -10.87 -11.01
N LEU A 73 3.55 -10.08 -10.89
CA LEU A 73 2.17 -10.56 -11.03
C LEU A 73 1.93 -11.09 -12.44
N ALA A 74 2.32 -10.32 -13.47
CA ALA A 74 2.11 -10.71 -14.85
C ALA A 74 2.83 -12.02 -15.18
N ALA A 75 4.09 -12.14 -14.76
CA ALA A 75 4.87 -13.36 -14.90
C ALA A 75 4.23 -14.55 -14.17
N GLY A 76 3.74 -14.34 -12.94
CA GLY A 76 3.05 -15.37 -12.17
C GLY A 76 1.76 -15.85 -12.81
N LEU A 77 0.92 -14.93 -13.28
CA LEU A 77 -0.32 -15.26 -13.99
C LEU A 77 -0.04 -16.01 -15.29
N GLN A 78 0.98 -15.59 -16.04
CA GLN A 78 1.39 -16.28 -17.26
C GLN A 78 1.87 -17.71 -16.96
N LYS A 79 2.63 -17.90 -15.88
CA LYS A 79 3.07 -19.23 -15.42
C LYS A 79 1.91 -20.13 -15.01
N LEU A 80 0.96 -19.62 -14.21
CA LEU A 80 -0.25 -20.37 -13.86
C LEU A 80 -1.03 -20.80 -15.10
N TYR A 81 -1.13 -19.93 -16.11
CA TYR A 81 -1.83 -20.25 -17.35
C TYR A 81 -1.13 -21.34 -18.16
N GLN A 82 0.21 -21.29 -18.23
CA GLN A 82 1.03 -22.30 -18.91
C GLN A 82 0.96 -23.66 -18.19
N GLU A 83 0.98 -23.66 -16.85
CA GLU A 83 0.97 -24.87 -16.03
C GLU A 83 -0.38 -25.59 -16.03
N ASN A 84 -1.49 -24.84 -16.06
CA ASN A 84 -2.83 -25.44 -15.96
C ASN A 84 -3.24 -26.27 -17.20
N LYS A 85 -2.63 -26.00 -18.38
CA LYS A 85 -2.91 -26.67 -19.67
C LYS A 85 -4.40 -26.73 -20.09
N GLN A 86 -5.25 -25.96 -19.42
CA GLN A 86 -6.71 -25.89 -19.55
C GLN A 86 -7.12 -24.44 -19.27
N PRO A 87 -8.32 -23.99 -19.69
CA PRO A 87 -8.85 -22.70 -19.28
C PRO A 87 -8.94 -22.58 -17.75
N LEU A 88 -8.51 -21.43 -17.20
CA LEU A 88 -8.72 -21.15 -15.78
C LEU A 88 -10.22 -20.95 -15.52
N LYS A 89 -10.72 -21.62 -14.48
CA LYS A 89 -12.07 -21.50 -13.93
C LYS A 89 -12.18 -20.37 -12.91
N GLY A 90 -11.08 -20.05 -12.23
CA GLY A 90 -11.06 -19.03 -11.18
C GLY A 90 -9.65 -18.57 -10.81
N LEU A 91 -9.58 -17.36 -10.25
CA LEU A 91 -8.38 -16.80 -9.64
C LEU A 91 -8.69 -16.31 -8.22
N VAL A 92 -7.73 -16.50 -7.32
CA VAL A 92 -7.72 -15.89 -5.99
C VAL A 92 -6.55 -14.93 -5.90
N LEU A 93 -6.83 -13.66 -5.60
CA LEU A 93 -5.84 -12.64 -5.28
C LEU A 93 -5.84 -12.43 -3.76
N ASP A 94 -4.78 -12.86 -3.07
CA ASP A 94 -4.64 -12.69 -1.63
C ASP A 94 -3.85 -11.43 -1.28
N LEU A 95 -4.53 -10.47 -0.65
CA LEU A 95 -4.00 -9.21 -0.14
C LEU A 95 -4.00 -9.16 1.40
N ARG A 96 -4.25 -10.28 2.08
CA ARG A 96 -4.27 -10.35 3.54
C ARG A 96 -2.88 -10.03 4.10
N ASP A 97 -2.85 -9.20 5.14
CA ASP A 97 -1.63 -8.73 5.81
C ASP A 97 -0.65 -8.00 4.89
N ASP A 98 -1.13 -7.44 3.78
CA ASP A 98 -0.37 -6.52 2.93
C ASP A 98 -0.60 -5.07 3.38
N PRO A 99 0.40 -4.39 4.01
CA PRO A 99 0.27 -3.03 4.51
C PRO A 99 0.28 -1.96 3.40
N GLY A 100 0.29 -2.40 2.14
CA GLY A 100 0.31 -1.59 0.94
C GLY A 100 1.72 -1.40 0.40
N GLY A 101 2.02 -0.20 -0.11
CA GLY A 101 3.31 0.11 -0.71
C GLY A 101 3.16 1.12 -1.82
N LEU A 102 3.83 0.89 -2.95
CA LEU A 102 3.86 1.86 -4.04
C LEU A 102 2.52 1.94 -4.79
N LEU A 103 2.07 3.18 -5.02
CA LEU A 103 0.79 3.49 -5.68
C LEU A 103 0.73 2.99 -7.13
N ASN A 104 1.80 3.19 -7.91
CA ASN A 104 1.91 2.69 -9.28
C ASN A 104 1.77 1.15 -9.34
N GLY A 105 2.34 0.44 -8.36
CA GLY A 105 2.18 -0.99 -8.21
C GLY A 105 0.71 -1.40 -8.03
N ALA A 106 -0.04 -0.68 -7.19
CA ALA A 106 -1.48 -0.91 -7.04
C ALA A 106 -2.26 -0.68 -8.35
N VAL A 107 -1.94 0.40 -9.07
CA VAL A 107 -2.57 0.69 -10.36
C VAL A 107 -2.28 -0.42 -11.38
N GLY A 108 -1.03 -0.90 -11.45
CA GLY A 108 -0.64 -1.99 -12.34
C GLY A 108 -1.32 -3.32 -12.00
N VAL A 109 -1.43 -3.64 -10.71
CA VAL A 109 -2.16 -4.84 -10.26
C VAL A 109 -3.65 -4.75 -10.62
N ALA A 110 -4.31 -3.62 -10.37
CA ALA A 110 -5.70 -3.44 -10.76
C ALA A 110 -5.87 -3.51 -12.29
N ALA A 111 -4.95 -2.91 -13.06
CA ALA A 111 -4.96 -2.92 -14.52
C ALA A 111 -4.80 -4.32 -15.15
N ALA A 112 -4.21 -5.27 -14.42
CA ALA A 112 -4.12 -6.67 -14.86
C ALA A 112 -5.51 -7.32 -14.98
N PHE A 113 -6.47 -6.87 -14.18
CA PHE A 113 -7.81 -7.46 -14.11
C PHE A 113 -8.92 -6.57 -14.67
N LEU A 114 -8.66 -5.26 -14.80
CA LEU A 114 -9.63 -4.30 -15.33
C LEU A 114 -9.46 -4.08 -16.84
N PRO A 115 -10.54 -3.68 -17.54
CA PRO A 115 -10.44 -3.10 -18.88
C PRO A 115 -9.56 -1.85 -18.89
N LYS A 116 -8.97 -1.55 -20.05
CA LYS A 116 -8.21 -0.33 -20.29
C LYS A 116 -9.04 0.91 -19.93
N ASP A 117 -8.37 1.96 -19.46
CA ASP A 117 -8.94 3.28 -19.18
C ASP A 117 -9.93 3.33 -18.00
N LYS A 118 -10.23 2.19 -17.35
CA LYS A 118 -11.05 2.17 -16.13
C LYS A 118 -10.34 2.89 -14.99
N LEU A 119 -11.06 3.75 -14.29
CA LEU A 119 -10.57 4.43 -13.09
C LEU A 119 -10.21 3.40 -12.01
N VAL A 120 -9.00 3.48 -11.47
CA VAL A 120 -8.57 2.64 -10.35
C VAL A 120 -8.72 3.40 -9.03
N VAL A 121 -8.23 4.62 -8.99
CA VAL A 121 -8.25 5.46 -7.78
C VAL A 121 -8.16 6.92 -8.19
N TYR A 122 -8.72 7.80 -7.38
CA TYR A 122 -8.43 9.21 -7.46
C TYR A 122 -8.10 9.80 -6.09
N THR A 123 -7.42 10.94 -6.10
CA THR A 123 -7.07 11.68 -4.89
C THR A 123 -7.75 13.03 -4.88
N GLU A 124 -8.21 13.45 -3.71
CA GLU A 124 -8.62 14.83 -3.47
C GLU A 124 -7.72 15.44 -2.39
N GLY A 125 -7.03 16.51 -2.77
CA GLY A 125 -6.18 17.30 -1.88
C GLY A 125 -6.53 18.79 -1.98
N ARG A 126 -5.87 19.59 -1.13
CA ARG A 126 -6.12 21.04 -1.06
C ARG A 126 -5.60 21.79 -2.28
N THR A 127 -4.57 21.27 -2.93
CA THR A 127 -3.91 21.90 -4.06
C THR A 127 -4.17 21.10 -5.35
N PRO A 128 -4.11 21.74 -6.53
CA PRO A 128 -4.37 21.05 -7.81
C PRO A 128 -3.45 19.85 -8.07
N ASP A 129 -2.16 19.95 -7.69
CA ASP A 129 -1.16 18.89 -7.81
C ASP A 129 -1.41 17.69 -6.89
N ALA A 130 -2.18 17.87 -5.83
CA ALA A 130 -2.60 16.81 -4.93
C ALA A 130 -3.86 16.06 -5.43
N LYS A 131 -4.46 16.53 -6.53
CA LYS A 131 -5.58 15.88 -7.20
C LYS A 131 -5.09 15.06 -8.38
N MET A 132 -5.35 13.76 -8.34
CA MET A 132 -4.91 12.82 -9.36
C MET A 132 -6.04 11.87 -9.69
N ARG A 133 -6.13 11.44 -10.96
CA ARG A 133 -7.02 10.35 -11.38
C ARG A 133 -6.16 9.31 -12.08
N LEU A 134 -6.06 8.14 -11.47
CA LEU A 134 -5.23 7.05 -11.98
C LEU A 134 -6.13 5.97 -12.57
N THR A 135 -5.98 5.76 -13.86
CA THR A 135 -6.70 4.77 -14.66
C THR A 135 -5.83 3.56 -14.95
N ALA A 136 -6.45 2.45 -15.35
CA ALA A 136 -5.81 1.23 -15.86
C ALA A 136 -5.19 1.47 -17.25
N THR A 137 -4.18 2.34 -17.30
CA THR A 137 -3.45 2.74 -18.50
C THR A 137 -1.97 2.67 -18.24
N LEU A 138 -1.21 2.30 -19.28
CA LEU A 138 0.23 2.08 -19.18
C LEU A 138 0.96 3.23 -18.51
N GLN A 139 0.62 4.48 -18.84
CA GLN A 139 1.24 5.68 -18.27
C GLN A 139 1.16 5.75 -16.73
N ASN A 140 0.14 5.15 -16.11
CA ASN A 140 -0.09 5.24 -14.67
C ASN A 140 0.57 4.11 -13.86
N TYR A 141 1.09 3.08 -14.52
CA TYR A 141 1.74 1.96 -13.83
C TYR A 141 3.08 1.53 -14.43
N ALA A 142 3.41 1.98 -15.64
CA ALA A 142 4.70 1.72 -16.26
C ALA A 142 5.82 2.42 -15.49
N ARG A 143 6.97 1.76 -15.47
CA ARG A 143 8.23 2.41 -15.12
C ARG A 143 8.69 3.24 -16.32
N GLN A 144 9.43 4.32 -16.07
CA GLN A 144 9.96 5.16 -17.15
C GLN A 144 10.76 4.31 -18.15
N ASN A 145 10.43 4.44 -19.45
CA ASN A 145 11.03 3.69 -20.56
C ASN A 145 10.83 2.16 -20.50
N GLY A 146 9.86 1.66 -19.73
CA GLY A 146 9.54 0.24 -19.66
C GLY A 146 8.53 -0.22 -20.72
N SER A 147 8.67 -1.46 -21.19
CA SER A 147 7.61 -2.14 -21.95
C SER A 147 6.40 -2.42 -21.07
N ASP A 148 5.21 -2.58 -21.67
CA ASP A 148 3.99 -2.91 -20.92
C ASP A 148 4.10 -4.33 -20.33
N PRO A 149 4.19 -4.50 -19.00
CA PRO A 149 4.28 -5.81 -18.38
C PRO A 149 3.01 -6.63 -18.55
N LEU A 150 1.87 -5.98 -18.82
CA LEU A 150 0.57 -6.63 -18.94
C LEU A 150 0.23 -7.02 -20.37
N ALA A 151 1.02 -6.60 -21.37
CA ALA A 151 0.71 -6.80 -22.79
C ALA A 151 0.62 -8.26 -23.19
N LYS A 152 1.37 -9.15 -22.52
CA LYS A 152 1.40 -10.59 -22.81
C LYS A 152 0.44 -11.41 -21.95
N LEU A 153 -0.37 -10.75 -21.09
CA LEU A 153 -1.33 -11.46 -20.28
C LEU A 153 -2.44 -12.07 -21.15
N PRO A 154 -2.82 -13.33 -20.91
CA PRO A 154 -3.98 -13.92 -21.57
C PRO A 154 -5.22 -13.06 -21.33
N VAL A 155 -5.99 -12.78 -22.38
CA VAL A 155 -7.23 -11.97 -22.29
C VAL A 155 -8.19 -12.53 -21.23
N ALA A 156 -8.22 -13.85 -21.07
CA ALA A 156 -9.02 -14.57 -20.07
C ALA A 156 -8.76 -14.12 -18.62
N VAL A 157 -7.57 -13.59 -18.28
CA VAL A 157 -7.27 -13.06 -16.94
C VAL A 157 -8.23 -11.93 -16.55
N ARG A 158 -8.72 -11.15 -17.52
CA ARG A 158 -9.65 -10.05 -17.27
C ARG A 158 -11.10 -10.50 -17.12
N SER A 159 -11.47 -11.72 -17.52
CA SER A 159 -12.85 -12.22 -17.48
C SER A 159 -13.06 -13.40 -16.55
N VAL A 160 -12.01 -14.16 -16.21
CA VAL A 160 -12.11 -15.31 -15.28
C VAL A 160 -12.65 -14.85 -13.92
N PRO A 161 -13.55 -15.62 -13.26
CA PRO A 161 -14.00 -15.32 -11.91
C PRO A 161 -12.84 -15.02 -10.96
N LEU A 162 -12.95 -13.93 -10.21
CA LEU A 162 -11.89 -13.44 -9.33
C LEU A 162 -12.44 -13.23 -7.92
N ALA A 163 -11.81 -13.86 -6.94
CA ALA A 163 -12.00 -13.57 -5.53
C ALA A 163 -10.77 -12.82 -4.99
N VAL A 164 -11.00 -11.79 -4.16
CA VAL A 164 -9.92 -11.04 -3.51
C VAL A 164 -10.01 -11.28 -2.01
N LEU A 165 -8.96 -11.82 -1.39
CA LEU A 165 -8.91 -12.05 0.05
C LEU A 165 -8.33 -10.82 0.74
N VAL A 166 -9.03 -10.32 1.77
CA VAL A 166 -8.64 -9.14 2.54
C VAL A 166 -8.83 -9.35 4.04
N ASN A 167 -8.08 -8.60 4.85
CA ASN A 167 -8.28 -8.57 6.29
C ASN A 167 -7.89 -7.20 6.89
N GLY A 168 -7.99 -7.06 8.21
CA GLY A 168 -7.56 -5.84 8.92
C GLY A 168 -6.09 -5.45 8.74
N GLY A 169 -5.23 -6.34 8.24
CA GLY A 169 -3.84 -6.03 7.87
C GLY A 169 -3.68 -5.53 6.43
N SER A 170 -4.71 -5.64 5.59
CA SER A 170 -4.75 -5.06 4.25
C SER A 170 -4.90 -3.54 4.35
N ALA A 171 -3.91 -2.77 3.90
CA ALA A 171 -3.91 -1.31 4.04
C ALA A 171 -3.46 -0.58 2.76
N SER A 172 -3.86 0.69 2.61
CA SER A 172 -3.35 1.61 1.59
C SER A 172 -3.46 1.05 0.16
N ALA A 173 -2.34 0.75 -0.50
CA ALA A 173 -2.31 0.19 -1.86
C ALA A 173 -3.19 -1.07 -2.03
N SER A 174 -3.24 -1.93 -1.01
CA SER A 174 -4.11 -3.11 -0.98
C SER A 174 -5.59 -2.72 -1.02
N GLU A 175 -5.97 -1.67 -0.28
CA GLU A 175 -7.34 -1.15 -0.22
C GLU A 175 -7.74 -0.47 -1.53
N ILE A 176 -6.79 0.16 -2.21
CA ILE A 176 -6.99 0.71 -3.56
C ILE A 176 -7.33 -0.40 -4.55
N VAL A 177 -6.55 -1.48 -4.59
CA VAL A 177 -6.82 -2.61 -5.49
C VAL A 177 -8.16 -3.26 -5.15
N ALA A 178 -8.41 -3.55 -3.88
CA ALA A 178 -9.65 -4.15 -3.41
C ALA A 178 -10.87 -3.27 -3.77
N GLY A 179 -10.82 -1.99 -3.45
CA GLY A 179 -11.89 -1.04 -3.73
C GLY A 179 -12.14 -0.84 -5.23
N ALA A 180 -11.09 -0.76 -6.05
CA ALA A 180 -11.22 -0.63 -7.50
C ALA A 180 -11.89 -1.86 -8.13
N LEU A 181 -11.45 -3.06 -7.75
CA LEU A 181 -12.01 -4.30 -8.29
C LEU A 181 -13.45 -4.53 -7.82
N GLN A 182 -13.78 -4.16 -6.58
CA GLN A 182 -15.13 -4.22 -6.05
C GLN A 182 -16.06 -3.24 -6.77
N ASP A 183 -15.64 -1.97 -6.92
CA ASP A 183 -16.48 -0.92 -7.53
C ASP A 183 -16.81 -1.20 -9.00
N HIS A 184 -15.88 -1.82 -9.73
CA HIS A 184 -16.12 -2.25 -11.12
C HIS A 184 -16.84 -3.60 -11.21
N LYS A 185 -17.26 -4.18 -10.09
CA LYS A 185 -17.86 -5.53 -10.01
C LYS A 185 -16.99 -6.60 -10.68
N ARG A 186 -15.67 -6.39 -10.66
CA ARG A 186 -14.70 -7.30 -11.29
C ARG A 186 -14.39 -8.48 -10.38
N ALA A 187 -14.40 -8.28 -9.07
CA ALA A 187 -14.11 -9.32 -8.10
C ALA A 187 -15.08 -9.31 -6.93
N VAL A 188 -15.24 -10.47 -6.30
CA VAL A 188 -15.88 -10.60 -5.00
C VAL A 188 -14.80 -10.52 -3.92
N LEU A 189 -14.96 -9.59 -2.98
CA LEU A 189 -14.07 -9.45 -1.83
C LEU A 189 -14.53 -10.37 -0.71
N VAL A 190 -13.60 -11.14 -0.15
CA VAL A 190 -13.86 -12.12 0.89
C VAL A 190 -12.91 -11.88 2.07
N GLY A 191 -13.44 -11.89 3.28
CA GLY A 191 -12.63 -11.82 4.50
C GLY A 191 -13.19 -10.85 5.53
N THR A 192 -12.34 -9.97 6.07
CA THR A 192 -12.74 -8.97 7.09
C THR A 192 -12.47 -7.55 6.61
N GLN A 193 -13.09 -6.58 7.29
CA GLN A 193 -12.89 -5.15 7.02
C GLN A 193 -11.40 -4.79 7.00
N THR A 194 -10.97 -4.01 6.01
CA THR A 194 -9.58 -3.59 5.87
C THR A 194 -9.18 -2.47 6.85
N PHE A 195 -7.89 -2.14 6.88
CA PHE A 195 -7.29 -1.26 7.88
C PHE A 195 -7.88 0.16 7.90
N GLY A 196 -8.13 0.76 6.74
CA GLY A 196 -8.71 2.10 6.59
C GLY A 196 -7.73 3.22 6.30
N LYS A 197 -6.55 2.94 5.75
CA LYS A 197 -5.57 3.98 5.45
C LYS A 197 -5.83 4.57 4.07
N GLY A 198 -6.52 5.70 4.06
CA GLY A 198 -6.94 6.40 2.84
C GLY A 198 -6.19 7.70 2.58
N SER A 199 -5.01 7.93 3.16
CA SER A 199 -4.26 9.18 3.03
C SER A 199 -3.06 9.08 2.07
N VAL A 200 -2.82 10.13 1.29
CA VAL A 200 -1.60 10.33 0.49
C VAL A 200 -0.59 11.12 1.31
N GLN A 201 0.66 10.64 1.35
CA GLN A 201 1.74 11.31 2.05
C GLN A 201 2.82 11.72 1.04
N SER A 202 3.04 13.02 0.91
CA SER A 202 4.10 13.60 0.07
C SER A 202 5.36 13.82 0.90
N ILE A 203 6.53 13.63 0.28
CA ILE A 203 7.82 13.99 0.88
C ILE A 203 8.21 15.36 0.33
N LEU A 204 8.24 16.36 1.20
CA LEU A 204 8.68 17.72 0.89
C LEU A 204 10.15 17.85 1.29
N PRO A 205 11.10 17.96 0.33
CA PRO A 205 12.51 18.08 0.66
C PRO A 205 12.79 19.42 1.35
N LEU A 206 13.66 19.41 2.36
CA LEU A 206 14.15 20.60 3.07
C LEU A 206 15.61 20.90 2.69
N GLY A 207 15.97 20.68 1.42
CA GLY A 207 17.36 20.71 0.97
C GLY A 207 18.17 19.53 1.50
N SER A 208 19.41 19.76 1.92
CA SER A 208 20.32 18.71 2.44
C SER A 208 19.97 18.22 3.85
N GLN A 209 19.04 18.88 4.54
CA GLN A 209 18.71 18.61 5.94
C GLN A 209 17.64 17.51 6.13
N GLY A 210 17.13 16.95 5.03
CA GLY A 210 16.14 15.87 5.04
C GLY A 210 14.85 16.26 4.32
N GLY A 211 13.71 15.72 4.78
CA GLY A 211 12.40 16.01 4.20
C GLY A 211 11.26 15.78 5.18
N ILE A 212 10.16 16.49 4.96
CA ILE A 212 8.92 16.36 5.73
C ILE A 212 8.02 15.38 5.01
N LYS A 213 7.53 14.36 5.72
CA LYS A 213 6.45 13.52 5.22
C LYS A 213 5.12 14.09 5.68
N LEU A 214 4.36 14.67 4.75
CA LEU A 214 3.11 15.37 5.05
C LEU A 214 1.94 14.73 4.32
N THR A 215 0.82 14.57 5.03
CA THR A 215 -0.44 14.15 4.40
C THR A 215 -1.02 15.29 3.57
N THR A 216 -1.18 15.07 2.27
CA THR A 216 -1.55 16.11 1.29
C THR A 216 -2.90 15.87 0.63
N ALA A 217 -3.35 14.62 0.56
CA ALA A 217 -4.62 14.24 -0.05
C ALA A 217 -5.23 12.98 0.58
N ARG A 218 -6.45 12.66 0.18
CA ARG A 218 -7.15 11.41 0.49
C ARG A 218 -7.42 10.62 -0.78
N TYR A 219 -7.33 9.29 -0.70
CA TYR A 219 -7.74 8.36 -1.74
C TYR A 219 -9.24 8.11 -1.71
N PHE A 220 -9.79 7.96 -2.90
CA PHE A 220 -11.17 7.58 -3.15
C PHE A 220 -11.23 6.46 -4.17
N THR A 221 -12.12 5.50 -3.93
CA THR A 221 -12.41 4.42 -4.87
C THR A 221 -13.21 4.94 -6.07
N PRO A 222 -13.32 4.20 -7.18
CA PRO A 222 -14.02 4.67 -8.38
C PRO A 222 -15.48 5.13 -8.18
N SER A 223 -16.19 4.56 -7.21
CA SER A 223 -17.56 4.94 -6.82
C SER A 223 -17.64 6.14 -5.86
N GLY A 224 -16.50 6.73 -5.50
CA GLY A 224 -16.41 7.92 -4.65
C GLY A 224 -16.38 7.64 -3.15
N ARG A 225 -16.11 6.39 -2.73
CA ARG A 225 -15.95 6.03 -1.32
C ARG A 225 -14.54 6.41 -0.83
N SER A 226 -14.44 7.11 0.29
CA SER A 226 -13.17 7.33 0.98
C SER A 226 -12.79 6.13 1.82
N ILE A 227 -11.54 5.71 1.68
CA ILE A 227 -10.94 4.60 2.42
C ILE A 227 -10.60 5.04 3.85
N GLN A 228 -10.34 6.33 4.06
CA GLN A 228 -9.76 6.86 5.30
C GLN A 228 -10.63 6.55 6.53
N ALA A 229 -10.03 6.02 7.60
CA ALA A 229 -10.68 5.63 8.86
C ALA A 229 -11.84 4.61 8.74
N LYS A 230 -12.14 4.10 7.54
CA LYS A 230 -13.24 3.16 7.31
C LYS A 230 -12.76 1.85 6.71
N GLY A 231 -11.88 1.91 5.71
CA GLY A 231 -11.46 0.78 4.90
C GLY A 231 -12.52 0.32 3.90
N ILE A 232 -12.25 -0.82 3.29
CA ILE A 232 -13.11 -1.53 2.36
C ILE A 232 -13.81 -2.67 3.10
N THR A 233 -15.14 -2.70 2.97
CA THR A 233 -15.97 -3.78 3.50
C THR A 233 -16.03 -4.91 2.46
N PRO A 234 -15.71 -6.16 2.84
CA PRO A 234 -15.80 -7.28 1.92
C PRO A 234 -17.26 -7.59 1.55
N ASP A 235 -17.47 -8.19 0.38
CA ASP A 235 -18.79 -8.63 -0.07
C ASP A 235 -19.26 -9.87 0.70
N VAL A 236 -18.30 -10.74 1.04
CA VAL A 236 -18.51 -11.94 1.86
C VAL A 236 -17.65 -11.84 3.11
N VAL A 237 -18.29 -11.67 4.26
CA VAL A 237 -17.61 -11.66 5.55
C VAL A 237 -17.18 -13.08 5.90
N ALA A 238 -15.88 -13.28 6.11
CA ALA A 238 -15.29 -14.53 6.53
C ALA A 238 -14.18 -14.23 7.55
N GLU A 239 -14.39 -14.66 8.78
CA GLU A 239 -13.42 -14.51 9.85
C GLU A 239 -12.37 -15.62 9.79
N ASP A 240 -11.17 -15.33 10.30
CA ASP A 240 -10.11 -16.31 10.38
C ASP A 240 -10.44 -17.30 11.51
N ALA A 241 -10.66 -18.58 11.16
CA ALA A 241 -11.01 -19.62 12.11
C ALA A 241 -9.96 -19.83 13.21
N THR A 242 -8.73 -19.34 13.02
CA THR A 242 -7.64 -19.45 13.99
C THR A 242 -7.53 -18.26 14.95
N LEU A 243 -8.21 -17.15 14.66
CA LEU A 243 -8.17 -15.95 15.50
C LEU A 243 -9.31 -15.98 16.50
N THR A 244 -8.98 -15.79 17.78
CA THR A 244 -10.00 -15.60 18.80
C THR A 244 -10.62 -14.20 18.68
N ALA A 245 -11.82 -14.01 19.24
CA ALA A 245 -12.41 -12.68 19.37
C ALA A 245 -11.48 -11.69 20.10
N ALA A 246 -10.65 -12.17 21.03
CA ALA A 246 -9.65 -11.37 21.72
C ALA A 246 -8.51 -10.92 20.79
N ASP A 247 -8.04 -11.78 19.88
CA ASP A 247 -7.02 -11.42 18.89
C ASP A 247 -7.55 -10.38 17.89
N GLN A 248 -8.82 -10.50 17.50
CA GLN A 248 -9.47 -9.52 16.63
C GLN A 248 -9.65 -8.16 17.33
N ALA A 249 -10.00 -8.15 18.63
CA ALA A 249 -10.15 -6.92 19.42
C ALA A 249 -8.81 -6.18 19.65
N LEU A 250 -7.68 -6.87 19.52
CA LEU A 250 -6.34 -6.27 19.62
C LEU A 250 -5.84 -5.68 18.28
N ARG A 251 -6.56 -5.89 17.17
CA ARG A 251 -6.17 -5.32 15.87
C ARG A 251 -6.50 -3.84 15.81
N VAL A 252 -5.44 -3.03 15.81
CA VAL A 252 -5.51 -1.59 15.59
C VAL A 252 -5.88 -1.30 14.14
N ARG A 253 -6.83 -0.39 13.93
CA ARG A 253 -7.22 0.14 12.62
C ARG A 253 -6.86 1.61 12.51
N GLU A 254 -7.00 2.20 11.31
CA GLU A 254 -6.73 3.64 11.11
C GLU A 254 -7.57 4.51 12.06
N ALA A 255 -8.84 4.17 12.27
CA ALA A 255 -9.75 4.91 13.16
C ALA A 255 -9.35 4.86 14.64
N ASP A 256 -8.51 3.89 15.03
CA ASP A 256 -8.05 3.74 16.41
C ASP A 256 -6.74 4.50 16.65
N LEU A 257 -6.09 5.04 15.60
CA LEU A 257 -4.86 5.79 15.72
C LEU A 257 -5.12 7.20 16.27
N GLU A 258 -4.21 7.66 17.14
CA GLU A 258 -4.21 9.04 17.61
C GLU A 258 -4.06 10.00 16.44
N ASN A 259 -4.89 11.05 16.42
CA ASN A 259 -4.88 12.09 15.37
C ASN A 259 -5.10 11.57 13.93
N HIS A 260 -5.80 10.44 13.77
CA HIS A 260 -6.24 10.01 12.44
C HIS A 260 -7.11 11.07 11.77
N LEU A 261 -7.07 11.11 10.44
CA LEU A 261 -7.98 11.96 9.69
C LEU A 261 -9.38 11.35 9.67
N ALA A 262 -10.40 12.15 9.96
CA ALA A 262 -11.79 11.75 9.77
C ALA A 262 -12.08 11.44 8.29
N ASN A 263 -13.01 10.51 8.09
CA ASN A 263 -13.57 10.09 6.82
C ASN A 263 -14.47 11.22 6.27
N PRO A 264 -14.20 11.73 5.07
CA PRO A 264 -14.98 12.82 4.47
C PRO A 264 -16.39 12.39 4.01
N ASN A 265 -16.68 11.09 3.90
CA ASN A 265 -18.00 10.57 3.53
C ASN A 265 -18.87 10.17 4.74
N GLY A 266 -18.48 10.44 5.99
CA GLY A 266 -19.24 10.03 7.18
C GLY A 266 -19.04 10.88 8.44
N ASP A 267 -19.93 10.68 9.42
CA ASP A 267 -19.91 11.32 10.74
C ASP A 267 -18.97 10.56 11.70
N ASP A 268 -17.66 10.73 11.54
CA ASP A 268 -16.72 10.15 12.52
C ASP A 268 -16.92 10.83 13.88
N LYS A 269 -17.62 10.15 14.79
CA LYS A 269 -17.54 10.50 16.22
C LYS A 269 -16.10 10.20 16.66
N PRO A 270 -15.36 11.17 17.21
CA PRO A 270 -14.00 10.93 17.67
C PRO A 270 -14.00 9.75 18.64
N ALA A 271 -13.09 8.80 18.40
CA ALA A 271 -12.91 7.65 19.27
C ALA A 271 -12.81 8.15 20.72
N LYS A 272 -13.75 7.71 21.58
CA LYS A 272 -13.59 7.88 23.02
C LYS A 272 -12.27 7.21 23.36
N THR A 273 -11.30 8.00 23.78
CA THR A 273 -9.99 7.54 24.25
C THR A 273 -10.22 6.36 25.20
N ALA A 274 -9.83 5.16 24.75
CA ALA A 274 -9.80 4.01 25.62
C ALA A 274 -8.76 4.31 26.71
N LYS A 275 -9.27 4.65 27.90
CA LYS A 275 -8.47 4.90 29.09
C LYS A 275 -7.57 3.67 29.30
N PRO A 276 -6.24 3.83 29.48
CA PRO A 276 -5.36 2.68 29.68
C PRO A 276 -5.88 1.82 30.82
N ALA A 277 -6.04 0.52 30.55
CA ALA A 277 -6.46 -0.46 31.55
C ALA A 277 -5.60 -0.28 32.82
N ALA A 278 -6.28 -0.21 33.97
CA ALA A 278 -5.65 -0.03 35.26
C ALA A 278 -4.55 -1.07 35.48
N LYS A 279 -3.41 -0.63 36.03
CA LYS A 279 -2.27 -1.49 36.41
C LYS A 279 -2.77 -2.69 37.24
N PRO A 280 -2.26 -3.90 37.01
CA PRO A 280 -2.57 -5.04 37.86
C PRO A 280 -2.19 -4.73 39.31
N ALA A 281 -3.11 -4.99 40.24
CA ALA A 281 -2.88 -4.88 41.67
C ALA A 281 -1.69 -5.75 42.09
N GLN A 282 -0.77 -5.18 42.86
CA GLN A 282 0.32 -5.94 43.47
C GLN A 282 -0.25 -6.94 44.49
N PRO A 283 0.28 -8.18 44.58
CA PRO A 283 -0.16 -9.12 45.60
C PRO A 283 0.29 -8.66 47.00
N PRO A 284 -0.46 -9.03 48.06
CA PRO A 284 -0.22 -8.50 49.39
C PRO A 284 1.13 -8.95 49.93
N ARG A 285 1.91 -8.00 50.45
CA ARG A 285 3.16 -8.28 51.16
C ARG A 285 2.85 -9.04 52.44
N ARG A 286 3.37 -10.26 52.57
CA ARG A 286 3.39 -10.99 53.84
C ARG A 286 4.26 -10.23 54.84
N HIS A 287 3.68 -9.92 56.00
CA HIS A 287 4.40 -9.44 57.17
C HIS A 287 5.49 -10.43 57.58
N ARG A 288 6.72 -9.93 57.73
CA ARG A 288 7.71 -10.51 58.63
C ARG A 288 8.06 -9.48 59.69
N SER A 289 7.92 -9.96 60.92
CA SER A 289 8.13 -9.31 62.21
C SER A 289 9.62 -9.08 62.53
N GLY A 290 9.88 -8.04 63.32
CA GLY A 290 11.14 -7.78 64.05
C GLY A 290 12.06 -6.80 63.33
N GLY A 291 12.64 -5.76 63.93
CA GLY A 291 12.64 -5.26 65.30
C GLY A 291 13.60 -4.05 65.36
N GLN A 292 13.30 -3.11 66.26
CA GLN A 292 14.16 -2.09 66.89
C GLN A 292 15.12 -1.20 66.04
N GLY A 293 15.02 0.12 66.24
CA GLY A 293 16.11 1.05 65.92
C GLY A 293 15.65 2.51 65.80
N GLN A 294 15.93 3.30 66.83
CA GLN A 294 15.66 4.74 66.99
C GLN A 294 16.45 5.62 65.99
N GLY A 295 15.99 6.85 65.74
CA GLY A 295 16.88 7.90 65.22
C GLY A 295 16.19 9.03 64.45
N ALA A 296 16.37 10.26 64.93
CA ALA A 296 15.74 11.50 64.48
C ALA A 296 16.38 12.11 63.21
N GLY A 297 15.71 13.10 62.60
CA GLY A 297 16.38 14.01 61.66
C GLY A 297 15.46 14.81 60.74
N ARG A 298 15.22 16.08 61.10
CA ARG A 298 14.54 17.12 60.30
C ARG A 298 15.41 17.65 59.15
N ALA A 299 14.71 18.29 58.20
CA ALA A 299 15.17 19.36 57.27
C ALA A 299 16.08 18.90 56.11
N GLY A 300 16.03 19.47 54.90
CA GLY A 300 15.37 20.70 54.46
C GLY A 300 15.34 20.80 52.94
N ARG A 301 14.64 21.85 52.51
CA ARG A 301 14.35 22.28 51.15
C ARG A 301 15.59 22.95 50.54
N ALA A 302 15.95 22.62 49.30
CA ALA A 302 16.64 23.57 48.40
C ALA A 302 16.43 23.16 46.93
N ARG A 303 16.12 24.16 46.10
CA ARG A 303 15.97 24.09 44.64
C ARG A 303 17.25 24.63 43.97
N ARG A 304 17.41 24.26 42.68
CA ARG A 304 18.16 24.95 41.60
C ARG A 304 19.70 24.83 41.71
N THR A 305 20.51 24.65 40.66
CA THR A 305 20.47 24.77 39.18
C THR A 305 21.73 24.03 38.64
N ALA A 306 21.76 23.59 37.38
CA ALA A 306 22.96 23.42 36.53
C ALA A 306 22.47 22.98 35.13
N ASP A 307 22.54 23.82 34.10
CA ASP A 307 23.68 24.20 33.25
C ASP A 307 23.76 23.32 31.99
N ALA A 308 23.73 24.01 30.85
CA ALA A 308 23.82 23.52 29.50
C ALA A 308 25.22 23.84 28.95
N GLU A 309 25.79 22.95 28.15
CA GLU A 309 27.09 23.04 27.47
C GLU A 309 27.10 22.02 26.28
N PRO A 310 27.97 22.13 25.25
CA PRO A 310 27.61 22.77 23.97
C PRO A 310 27.67 21.84 22.74
N GLU A 311 27.22 22.37 21.59
CA GLU A 311 27.27 21.76 20.25
C GLU A 311 28.71 21.59 19.72
N GLU A 312 29.01 20.41 19.17
CA GLU A 312 30.25 20.15 18.43
C GLU A 312 29.93 19.95 16.93
N ARG A 313 30.43 20.86 16.09
CA ARG A 313 30.37 20.80 14.62
C ARG A 313 31.37 19.78 14.08
N LEU A 314 30.92 18.90 13.19
CA LEU A 314 31.79 18.05 12.37
C LEU A 314 31.82 18.53 10.89
N PRO A 315 32.94 18.31 10.19
CA PRO A 315 33.29 19.02 8.96
C PRO A 315 32.57 18.53 7.69
N ALA A 316 32.54 19.42 6.69
CA ALA A 316 32.00 19.19 5.36
C ALA A 316 32.79 18.10 4.59
N VAL A 317 32.06 17.23 3.88
CA VAL A 317 32.61 16.28 2.90
C VAL A 317 32.18 16.74 1.50
N PRO A 318 33.10 16.90 0.53
CA PRO A 318 32.78 17.32 -0.83
C PRO A 318 32.37 16.14 -1.72
N GLY A 319 31.51 16.41 -2.71
CA GLY A 319 31.34 15.57 -3.90
C GLY A 319 30.06 14.73 -3.94
N ALA A 320 28.92 15.38 -4.20
CA ALA A 320 27.81 14.72 -4.89
C ALA A 320 27.75 15.31 -6.30
N GLU A 321 28.22 14.53 -7.26
CA GLU A 321 28.06 14.81 -8.68
C GLU A 321 26.58 14.97 -9.03
N ARG A 322 26.31 16.03 -9.77
CA ARG A 322 24.99 16.45 -10.23
C ARG A 322 24.48 15.49 -11.30
N ALA A 323 23.24 15.02 -11.14
CA ALA A 323 22.39 14.76 -12.30
C ALA A 323 21.56 16.03 -12.54
N GLN A 324 22.13 16.94 -13.33
CA GLN A 324 21.43 18.10 -13.89
C GLN A 324 20.42 17.61 -14.93
N GLY A 325 19.12 17.77 -14.65
CA GLY A 325 18.12 18.00 -15.68
C GLY A 325 18.00 19.51 -15.86
N ALA A 326 18.81 20.06 -16.77
CA ALA A 326 18.69 21.45 -17.18
C ALA A 326 17.36 21.67 -17.91
N ALA A 327 16.60 22.65 -17.42
CA ALA A 327 15.69 23.40 -18.27
C ALA A 327 16.55 24.36 -19.10
N ASP A 328 16.25 24.46 -20.39
CA ASP A 328 16.64 25.59 -21.25
C ASP A 328 15.52 25.84 -22.27
N PRO A 329 15.48 27.01 -22.95
CA PRO A 329 14.31 27.87 -22.92
C PRO A 329 13.62 27.93 -24.28
N ALA A 330 12.56 28.73 -24.31
CA ALA A 330 11.68 29.03 -25.43
C ALA A 330 12.37 29.13 -26.81
N GLU A 331 11.82 28.39 -27.78
CA GLU A 331 11.90 28.75 -29.19
C GLU A 331 10.52 28.63 -29.86
N LYS A 332 10.07 29.77 -30.39
CA LYS A 332 9.07 30.08 -31.41
C LYS A 332 7.99 29.02 -31.73
N ARG A 333 6.77 29.33 -31.29
CA ARG A 333 5.51 28.77 -31.82
C ARG A 333 5.26 29.27 -33.25
N GLU A 334 5.28 28.36 -34.21
CA GLU A 334 4.62 28.55 -35.50
C GLU A 334 3.15 28.10 -35.37
N LEU A 335 2.22 28.97 -35.77
CA LEU A 335 0.78 28.72 -35.76
C LEU A 335 0.42 27.69 -36.84
N ILE A 336 -0.17 26.57 -36.45
CA ILE A 336 -0.92 25.70 -37.37
C ILE A 336 -2.36 26.25 -37.44
N PRO A 337 -2.92 26.56 -38.63
CA PRO A 337 -4.28 27.08 -38.76
C PRO A 337 -5.34 25.99 -38.49
N PRO A 338 -6.59 26.37 -38.15
CA PRO A 338 -7.65 25.41 -37.85
C PRO A 338 -8.06 24.59 -39.08
N VAL A 339 -8.32 23.30 -38.86
CA VAL A 339 -8.92 22.39 -39.86
C VAL A 339 -10.40 22.74 -40.00
N PRO A 340 -10.95 22.88 -41.23
CA PRO A 340 -12.35 23.20 -41.44
C PRO A 340 -13.26 21.98 -41.22
N ASP A 341 -14.39 22.21 -40.54
CA ASP A 341 -15.55 21.32 -40.49
C ASP A 341 -16.22 21.27 -41.87
N THR A 342 -15.96 20.22 -42.66
CA THR A 342 -16.91 19.67 -43.67
C THR A 342 -16.36 18.34 -44.20
N MET A 343 -17.10 17.24 -44.02
CA MET A 343 -16.89 16.00 -44.80
C MET A 343 -17.64 16.10 -46.15
N PRO A 344 -17.04 15.69 -47.28
CA PRO A 344 -17.77 15.51 -48.54
C PRO A 344 -18.64 14.23 -48.49
N PRO A 345 -19.76 14.17 -49.24
CA PRO A 345 -20.61 12.99 -49.30
C PRO A 345 -19.90 11.86 -50.06
N GLY A 346 -19.91 10.65 -49.48
CA GLY A 346 -19.45 9.43 -50.14
C GLY A 346 -20.44 8.94 -51.22
N PRO A 347 -19.97 8.13 -52.20
CA PRO A 347 -20.77 7.66 -53.33
C PRO A 347 -21.81 6.60 -52.92
N PRO A 348 -22.92 6.44 -53.66
CA PRO A 348 -24.00 5.54 -53.30
C PRO A 348 -23.72 4.09 -53.74
N GLY A 349 -24.01 3.15 -52.82
CA GLY A 349 -24.62 1.85 -53.12
C GLY A 349 -23.80 0.81 -53.89
N GLY A 350 -23.21 -0.14 -53.15
CA GLY A 350 -22.77 -1.45 -53.66
C GLY A 350 -23.26 -2.57 -52.74
N ILE A 351 -24.04 -3.51 -53.29
CA ILE A 351 -24.65 -4.64 -52.61
C ILE A 351 -23.63 -5.80 -52.56
N PHE A 352 -23.39 -6.39 -51.39
CA PHE A 352 -22.77 -7.70 -51.26
C PHE A 352 -23.64 -8.61 -50.40
N HIS A 353 -24.02 -9.76 -50.97
CA HIS A 353 -24.76 -10.85 -50.33
C HIS A 353 -23.79 -11.89 -49.76
N ALA A 354 -23.97 -12.29 -48.50
CA ALA A 354 -23.75 -13.67 -48.04
C ALA A 354 -24.40 -13.87 -46.66
N GLY A 355 -25.29 -14.87 -46.55
CA GLY A 355 -25.68 -15.52 -45.29
C GLY A 355 -26.66 -14.75 -44.39
N GLY A 356 -27.96 -15.01 -44.56
CA GLY A 356 -29.06 -14.32 -43.89
C GLY A 356 -29.01 -14.28 -42.35
N LEU A 357 -29.19 -13.08 -41.79
CA LEU A 357 -30.40 -12.66 -41.05
C LEU A 357 -30.23 -11.18 -40.65
N THR A 358 -31.23 -10.36 -40.96
CA THR A 358 -31.20 -8.88 -40.87
C THR A 358 -31.85 -8.40 -39.57
N PHE A 359 -31.17 -7.55 -38.80
CA PHE A 359 -31.79 -6.77 -37.70
C PHE A 359 -31.61 -5.26 -37.95
N ARG A 360 -32.72 -4.51 -37.98
CA ARG A 360 -32.75 -3.04 -38.06
C ARG A 360 -32.80 -2.46 -36.65
N ASN A 361 -31.84 -1.59 -36.32
CA ASN A 361 -31.90 -0.75 -35.13
C ASN A 361 -32.35 0.66 -35.54
N THR A 362 -33.43 1.16 -34.93
CA THR A 362 -33.92 2.53 -35.10
C THR A 362 -33.72 3.25 -33.77
N MET A 363 -32.97 4.35 -33.76
CA MET A 363 -32.97 5.31 -32.66
C MET A 363 -33.53 6.65 -33.16
N PRO A 364 -34.24 7.40 -32.28
CA PRO A 364 -35.04 8.55 -32.67
C PRO A 364 -34.21 9.86 -32.68
N ARG A 365 -34.63 10.81 -33.50
CA ARG A 365 -34.13 12.19 -33.54
C ARG A 365 -34.65 12.97 -32.32
N GLN A 366 -33.78 13.75 -31.69
CA GLN A 366 -34.18 14.85 -30.81
C GLN A 366 -34.22 16.16 -31.61
N SER A 367 -35.24 16.96 -31.31
CA SER A 367 -35.43 18.36 -31.67
C SER A 367 -34.83 19.29 -30.63
#